data_AF-A0A378FQW7-F1
#
_entry.id   AF-A0A378FQW7-F1
#
_cell.length_a   1.000
_cell.length_b   1.000
_cell.length_c   1.000
_cell.angle_alpha   90.00
_cell.angle_beta   90.00
_cell.angle_gamma   90.00
#
_symmetry.space_group_name_H-M   'P 1'
#
loop_
_entity.id
_entity.type
_entity.pdbx_description
1 polymer ?
#
loop_
_entity_poly.entity_id
_entity_poly.type
_entity_poly.pdbx_seq_one_letter_code
_entity_poly.pdbx_strand_id
1 'polypeptide(L)'
;MYMVFRRLLVCLLWLWLPVSQAADSGWLRAADNQHASVRLRAQTESNGDTRLLLDVALEKGWKTYWRSPGEGGIAPAIAWHTPLEVSWRWPTPQRFDVAGISHSGLSRRRQLSDDAAREDTADA
;
A
#
# COMPACT_ATOMS: atom_id res chain seq x y z
N MET A 1 -9.37 46.73 -18.68
CA MET A 1 -9.23 46.65 -17.20
C MET A 1 -9.67 45.30 -16.62
N TYR A 2 -10.91 44.84 -16.87
CA TYR A 2 -11.48 43.62 -16.26
C TYR A 2 -10.76 42.29 -16.57
N MET A 3 -10.11 42.18 -17.73
CA MET A 3 -9.39 40.95 -18.12
C MET A 3 -8.17 40.68 -17.21
N VAL A 4 -7.49 41.72 -16.73
CA VAL A 4 -6.33 41.62 -15.83
C VAL A 4 -6.77 41.28 -14.42
N PHE A 5 -7.86 41.91 -13.95
CA PHE A 5 -8.46 41.63 -12.65
C PHE A 5 -8.96 40.18 -12.56
N ARG A 6 -9.55 39.65 -13.64
CA ARG A 6 -9.99 38.24 -13.71
C ARG A 6 -8.81 37.26 -13.66
N ARG A 7 -7.68 37.58 -14.28
CA ARG A 7 -6.46 36.75 -14.21
C ARG A 7 -5.84 36.74 -12.81
N LEU A 8 -5.78 37.90 -12.16
CA LEU A 8 -5.33 38.01 -10.75
C LEU A 8 -6.21 37.20 -9.81
N LEU A 9 -7.53 37.21 -10.02
CA LEU A 9 -8.48 36.47 -9.19
C LEU A 9 -8.33 34.95 -9.35
N VAL A 10 -8.03 34.46 -10.56
CA VAL A 10 -7.73 33.04 -10.81
C VAL A 10 -6.41 32.62 -10.16
N CYS A 11 -5.35 33.44 -10.24
CA CYS A 11 -4.08 33.17 -9.57
C CYS A 11 -4.23 33.13 -8.04
N LEU A 12 -5.02 34.03 -7.47
CA LEU A 12 -5.30 34.05 -6.02
C LEU A 12 -6.10 32.81 -5.59
N LEU A 13 -7.06 32.36 -6.42
CA LEU A 13 -7.84 31.15 -6.15
C LEU A 13 -6.97 29.89 -6.16
N TRP A 14 -5.98 29.82 -7.05
CA TRP A 14 -5.01 28.71 -7.11
C TRP A 14 -4.05 28.68 -5.92
N LEU A 15 -3.74 29.84 -5.33
CA LEU A 15 -2.86 29.96 -4.17
C LEU A 15 -3.51 29.45 -2.87
N TRP A 16 -4.83 29.27 -2.85
CA TRP A 16 -5.59 28.84 -1.67
C TRP A 16 -5.85 27.35 -1.57
N LEU A 17 -5.35 26.54 -2.50
CA LEU A 17 -5.48 25.09 -2.39
C LEU A 17 -4.59 24.59 -1.24
N PRO A 18 -5.17 24.02 -0.17
CA PRO A 18 -4.37 23.44 0.90
C PRO A 18 -3.62 22.24 0.34
N VAL A 19 -2.28 22.33 0.32
CA VAL A 19 -1.44 21.17 0.05
C VAL A 19 -1.43 20.30 1.30
N SER A 20 -2.30 19.29 1.33
CA SER A 20 -2.23 18.23 2.33
C SER A 20 -1.05 17.32 2.02
N GLN A 21 0.00 17.39 2.83
CA GLN A 21 1.15 16.49 2.72
C GLN A 21 0.86 15.22 3.55
N ALA A 22 0.71 14.09 2.87
CA ALA A 22 0.87 12.78 3.52
C ALA A 22 2.37 12.46 3.57
N ALA A 23 2.86 11.96 4.70
CA ALA A 23 4.26 11.53 4.76
C ALA A 23 4.41 10.21 4.00
N ASP A 24 5.36 10.16 3.07
CA ASP A 24 5.56 9.05 2.16
C ASP A 24 7.06 8.80 1.99
N SER A 25 7.50 7.57 2.22
CA SER A 25 8.91 7.21 2.06
C SER A 25 9.35 7.09 0.60
N GLY A 26 8.42 7.04 -0.35
CA GLY A 26 8.64 6.48 -1.66
C GLY A 26 8.89 4.97 -1.61
N TRP A 27 9.13 4.37 -2.78
CA TRP A 27 9.55 2.96 -2.86
C TRP A 27 11.02 2.83 -2.46
N LEU A 28 11.24 2.13 -1.36
CA LEU A 28 12.55 1.77 -0.85
C LEU A 28 12.91 0.35 -1.29
N ARG A 29 14.17 0.16 -1.64
CA ARG A 29 14.76 -1.14 -1.99
C ARG A 29 16.11 -1.26 -1.30
N ALA A 30 16.35 -2.38 -0.64
CA ALA A 30 17.67 -2.65 -0.05
C ALA A 30 18.67 -3.00 -1.16
N ALA A 31 19.93 -2.59 -1.00
CA ALA A 31 20.96 -2.81 -2.03
C ALA A 31 21.20 -4.30 -2.32
N ASP A 32 21.00 -5.15 -1.31
CA ASP A 32 21.15 -6.60 -1.34
C ASP A 32 19.86 -7.35 -1.69
N ASN A 33 18.73 -6.66 -1.83
CA ASN A 33 17.44 -7.26 -2.15
C ASN A 33 16.81 -6.64 -3.40
N GLN A 34 16.94 -7.34 -4.52
CA GLN A 34 16.36 -6.89 -5.80
C GLN A 34 14.90 -7.29 -5.95
N HIS A 35 14.40 -8.22 -5.13
CA HIS A 35 13.12 -8.90 -5.32
C HIS A 35 11.98 -8.33 -4.50
N ALA A 36 12.29 -7.46 -3.52
CA ALA A 36 11.31 -6.80 -2.68
C ALA A 36 11.52 -5.28 -2.72
N SER A 37 10.42 -4.54 -2.72
CA SER A 37 10.43 -3.09 -2.50
C SER A 37 9.33 -2.76 -1.50
N VAL A 38 9.61 -1.84 -0.59
CA VAL A 38 8.70 -1.47 0.49
C VAL A 38 8.43 0.03 0.45
N ARG A 39 7.22 0.45 0.78
CA ARG A 39 6.84 1.85 0.90
C ARG A 39 6.01 2.02 2.14
N LEU A 40 6.35 3.03 2.95
CA LEU A 40 5.61 3.38 4.15
C LEU A 40 4.93 4.73 3.93
N ARG A 41 3.62 4.76 4.19
CA ARG A 41 2.79 5.96 4.13
C ARG A 41 2.18 6.23 5.49
N ALA A 42 2.17 7.49 5.90
CA ALA A 42 1.60 7.92 7.17
C ALA A 42 0.60 9.05 6.97
N GLN A 43 -0.50 8.96 7.70
CA GLN A 43 -1.52 9.99 7.80
C GLN A 43 -1.85 10.18 9.27
N THR A 44 -1.60 11.39 9.77
CA THR A 44 -2.04 11.77 11.12
C THR A 44 -3.50 12.21 11.06
N GLU A 45 -4.33 11.62 11.91
CA GLU A 45 -5.74 11.94 12.07
C GLU A 45 -5.92 13.11 13.04
N SER A 46 -7.08 13.75 13.00
CA SER A 46 -7.37 14.92 13.84
C SER A 46 -7.38 14.62 15.35
N ASN A 47 -7.51 13.34 15.72
CA ASN A 47 -7.46 12.88 17.12
C ASN A 47 -6.04 12.67 17.64
N GLY A 48 -5.00 12.89 16.82
CA GLY A 48 -3.59 12.70 17.16
C GLY A 48 -3.04 11.30 16.86
N ASP A 49 -3.89 10.33 16.49
CA ASP A 49 -3.42 9.03 16.05
C ASP A 49 -2.75 9.14 14.67
N THR A 50 -1.74 8.31 14.42
CA THR A 50 -1.12 8.21 13.11
C THR A 50 -1.40 6.85 12.50
N ARG A 51 -2.14 6.86 11.39
CA ARG A 51 -2.41 5.67 10.59
C ARG A 51 -1.23 5.43 9.65
N LEU A 52 -0.69 4.22 9.70
CA LEU A 52 0.39 3.77 8.84
C LEU A 52 -0.09 2.73 7.84
N LEU A 53 0.47 2.80 6.64
CA LEU A 53 0.26 1.80 5.59
C LEU A 53 1.63 1.35 5.05
N LEU A 54 1.91 0.07 5.21
CA LEU A 54 3.08 -0.59 4.63
C LEU A 54 2.68 -1.29 3.33
N ASP A 55 3.18 -0.80 2.21
CA ASP A 55 3.07 -1.45 0.92
C ASP A 55 4.32 -2.31 0.69
N VAL A 56 4.13 -3.57 0.29
CA VAL A 56 5.22 -4.50 -0.04
C VAL A 56 4.99 -5.00 -1.46
N ALA A 57 5.90 -4.64 -2.37
CA ALA A 57 5.94 -5.12 -3.74
C ALA A 57 6.98 -6.25 -3.84
N LEU A 58 6.55 -7.40 -4.33
CA LEU A 58 7.39 -8.58 -4.52
C LEU A 58 7.46 -8.94 -6.01
N GLU A 59 8.64 -9.31 -6.49
CA GLU A 59 8.81 -9.86 -7.83
C GLU A 59 8.07 -11.20 -8.00
N LYS A 60 7.87 -11.63 -9.25
CA LYS A 60 7.14 -12.86 -9.55
C LYS A 60 7.83 -14.06 -8.89
N GLY A 61 7.05 -14.89 -8.17
CA GLY A 61 7.54 -16.10 -7.48
C GLY A 61 7.88 -15.87 -6.01
N TRP A 62 8.21 -14.63 -5.63
CA TRP A 62 8.53 -14.25 -4.26
C TRP A 62 7.28 -14.10 -3.41
N LYS A 63 7.43 -14.46 -2.13
CA LYS A 63 6.37 -14.39 -1.11
C LYS A 63 6.97 -13.84 0.17
N THR A 64 6.12 -13.23 0.99
CA THR A 64 6.45 -12.89 2.37
C THR A 64 5.57 -13.68 3.32
N TYR A 65 6.05 -13.83 4.55
CA TYR A 65 5.34 -14.59 5.58
C TYR A 65 4.18 -13.80 6.16
N TRP A 66 3.16 -14.55 6.59
CA TRP A 66 2.09 -14.00 7.39
C TRP A 66 2.42 -14.01 8.89
N ARG A 67 1.48 -13.55 9.73
CA ARG A 67 1.64 -13.45 11.19
C ARG A 67 2.14 -14.75 11.82
N SER A 68 1.63 -15.88 11.34
CA SER A 68 2.01 -17.22 11.78
C SER A 68 2.70 -17.93 10.60
N PRO A 69 4.04 -17.84 10.52
CA PRO A 69 4.79 -18.28 9.33
C PRO A 69 4.86 -19.80 9.14
N GLY A 70 4.52 -20.60 10.17
CA GLY A 70 4.72 -22.04 10.17
C GLY A 70 6.17 -22.43 10.49
N GLU A 71 6.51 -23.70 10.29
CA GLU A 71 7.84 -24.23 10.55
C GLU A 71 8.84 -23.69 9.51
N GLY A 72 9.85 -22.94 9.96
CA GLY A 72 10.93 -22.42 9.12
C GLY A 72 10.75 -21.01 8.54
N GLY A 73 9.70 -20.27 8.91
CA GLY A 73 9.52 -18.89 8.45
C GLY A 73 9.63 -17.83 9.55
N ILE A 74 9.82 -16.57 9.16
CA ILE A 74 9.94 -15.42 10.07
C ILE A 74 8.88 -14.39 9.70
N ALA A 75 8.00 -14.07 10.65
CA ALA A 75 7.00 -13.03 10.47
C ALA A 75 7.66 -11.65 10.33
N PRO A 76 7.21 -10.80 9.38
CA PRO A 76 7.74 -9.46 9.26
C PRO A 76 7.40 -8.63 10.51
N ALA A 77 8.37 -7.86 10.99
CA ALA A 77 8.24 -6.97 12.13
C ALA A 77 8.91 -5.62 11.82
N ILE A 78 8.40 -4.56 12.44
CA ILE A 78 9.02 -3.23 12.40
C ILE A 78 9.56 -2.95 13.80
N ALA A 79 10.87 -2.69 13.88
CA ALA A 79 11.49 -2.21 15.10
C ALA A 79 11.37 -0.68 15.16
N TRP A 80 10.65 -0.17 16.15
CA TRP A 80 10.50 1.26 16.39
C TRP A 80 11.60 1.74 17.35
N HIS A 81 12.16 2.92 17.07
CA HIS A 81 13.19 3.53 17.93
C HIS A 81 12.60 4.04 19.25
N THR A 82 11.31 4.38 19.26
CA THR A 82 10.56 4.83 20.42
C THR A 82 9.50 3.79 20.79
N PRO A 83 9.21 3.60 22.09
CA PRO A 83 8.10 2.75 22.50
C PRO A 83 6.79 3.40 22.05
N LEU A 84 6.11 2.74 21.11
CA LEU A 84 4.84 3.18 20.54
C LEU A 84 3.80 2.08 20.73
N GLU A 85 2.59 2.46 21.10
CA GLU A 85 1.45 1.55 21.04
C GLU A 85 1.01 1.40 19.59
N VAL A 86 1.33 0.25 18.98
CA VAL A 86 1.06 -0.01 17.56
C VAL A 86 0.12 -1.20 17.41
N SER A 87 -1.03 -0.96 16.78
CA SER A 87 -1.97 -2.02 16.38
C SER A 87 -1.75 -2.40 14.92
N TRP A 88 -1.12 -3.56 14.68
CA TRP A 88 -0.87 -4.06 13.33
C TRP A 88 -2.07 -4.82 12.77
N ARG A 89 -2.65 -4.31 11.69
CA ARG A 89 -3.74 -4.98 10.96
C ARG A 89 -3.17 -5.84 9.85
N TRP A 90 -3.20 -7.15 10.06
CA TRP A 90 -2.80 -8.11 9.05
C TRP A 90 -3.87 -8.21 7.96
N PRO A 91 -3.50 -8.19 6.66
CA PRO A 91 -4.45 -8.47 5.59
C PRO A 91 -4.96 -9.92 5.69
N THR A 92 -6.16 -10.16 5.18
CA THR A 92 -6.72 -11.52 5.02
C THR A 92 -5.75 -12.36 4.17
N PRO A 93 -5.40 -13.57 4.62
CA PRO A 93 -4.39 -14.36 3.94
C PRO A 93 -4.91 -14.91 2.64
N GLN A 94 -4.01 -15.21 1.72
CA GLN A 94 -4.28 -16.21 0.69
C GLN A 94 -3.55 -17.49 1.08
N ARG A 95 -4.30 -18.61 1.19
CA ARG A 95 -3.68 -19.92 1.36
C ARG A 95 -3.03 -20.32 0.05
N PHE A 96 -1.75 -20.71 0.09
CA PHE A 96 -1.08 -21.34 -1.04
C PHE A 96 -0.77 -22.77 -0.64
N ASP A 97 -1.24 -23.73 -1.43
CA ASP A 97 -0.88 -25.14 -1.29
C ASP A 97 0.31 -25.41 -2.21
N VAL A 98 1.47 -25.75 -1.62
CA VAL A 98 2.64 -26.25 -2.34
C VAL A 98 3.05 -27.54 -1.65
N ALA A 99 3.02 -28.65 -2.40
CA ALA A 99 3.49 -29.97 -1.98
C ALA A 99 2.85 -30.55 -0.69
N GLY A 100 1.55 -30.31 -0.45
CA GLY A 100 0.82 -30.91 0.68
C GLY A 100 1.12 -30.31 2.04
N ILE A 101 1.80 -29.16 2.08
CA ILE A 101 2.07 -28.40 3.31
C ILE A 101 1.41 -27.04 3.18
N SER A 102 0.38 -26.81 3.99
CA SER A 102 -0.37 -25.55 4.05
C SER A 102 0.52 -24.41 4.54
N HIS A 103 0.87 -23.48 3.64
CA HIS A 103 1.55 -22.23 4.01
C HIS A 103 0.59 -21.06 3.83
N SER A 104 0.49 -20.21 4.85
CA SER A 104 -0.30 -18.98 4.76
C SER A 104 0.60 -17.83 4.31
N GLY A 105 0.27 -17.20 3.18
CA GLY A 105 1.08 -16.12 2.60
C GLY A 105 0.22 -15.01 1.99
N LEU A 106 0.89 -13.99 1.44
CA LEU A 106 0.25 -12.92 0.66
C LEU A 106 0.79 -12.99 -0.78
N SER A 107 -0.10 -13.13 -1.78
CA SER A 107 0.23 -12.94 -3.20
C SER A 107 -0.57 -11.78 -3.78
N ARG A 108 -0.05 -11.25 -4.90
CA ARG A 108 -0.46 -10.02 -5.60
C ARG A 108 -1.92 -9.62 -5.40
N ARG A 109 -2.13 -8.35 -5.08
CA ARG A 109 -3.39 -7.64 -5.35
C ARG A 109 -3.63 -7.64 -6.87
N ARG A 110 -4.46 -8.56 -7.38
CA ARG A 110 -5.08 -8.44 -8.69
C ARG A 110 -6.27 -7.49 -8.51
N GLN A 111 -6.20 -6.32 -9.11
CA GLN A 111 -7.26 -5.32 -9.05
C GLN A 111 -8.41 -5.83 -9.93
N LEU A 112 -9.33 -6.56 -9.32
CA LEU A 112 -10.56 -7.03 -9.95
C LEU A 112 -11.53 -5.84 -10.02
N SER A 113 -11.44 -5.05 -11.08
CA SER A 113 -12.41 -3.96 -11.33
C SER A 113 -12.83 -3.80 -12.79
N ASP A 114 -12.17 -4.44 -13.77
CA ASP A 114 -12.44 -4.13 -15.18
C ASP A 114 -13.01 -5.29 -16.03
N ASP A 115 -13.13 -6.52 -15.51
CA ASP A 115 -13.55 -7.67 -16.32
C ASP A 115 -15.04 -8.05 -16.17
N ALA A 116 -15.87 -7.24 -15.50
CA ALA A 116 -17.30 -7.54 -15.33
C ALA A 116 -18.23 -6.90 -16.38
N ALA A 117 -17.71 -6.32 -17.47
CA ALA A 117 -18.52 -5.52 -18.40
C ALA A 117 -18.35 -5.82 -19.90
N ARG A 118 -17.73 -6.94 -20.30
CA ARG A 118 -17.59 -7.23 -21.74
C ARG A 118 -17.47 -8.71 -22.07
N GLU A 119 -18.57 -9.44 -21.95
CA GLU A 119 -18.93 -10.58 -22.82
C GLU A 119 -20.35 -11.06 -22.48
N ASP A 120 -21.33 -10.23 -22.84
CA ASP A 120 -22.71 -10.66 -23.06
C ASP A 120 -23.17 -10.07 -24.39
N THR A 121 -22.62 -10.59 -25.48
CA THR A 121 -23.14 -10.53 -26.87
C THR A 121 -22.27 -11.42 -27.74
N ALA A 122 -22.55 -12.72 -27.74
CA ALA A 122 -22.34 -13.65 -28.85
C ALA A 122 -22.71 -15.05 -28.34
N ASP A 123 -23.93 -15.47 -28.61
CA ASP A 123 -24.23 -16.76 -29.23
C ASP A 123 -25.75 -16.90 -29.36
N ALA A 124 -26.19 -16.68 -30.60
CA ALA A 124 -27.44 -17.17 -31.16
C ALA A 124 -27.16 -18.50 -31.87
#